data_AF-A0AAU6CDW7-F1
#
_entry.id   AF-A0AAU6CDW7-F1
#
_cell.length_a   1.000
_cell.length_b   1.000
_cell.length_c   1.000
_cell.angle_alpha   90.00
_cell.angle_beta   90.00
_cell.angle_gamma   90.00
#
_symmetry.space_group_name_H-M   'P 1'
#
loop_
_entity.id
_entity.type
_entity.pdbx_description
1 polymer ?
#
loop_
_entity_poly.entity_id
_entity_poly.type
_entity_poly.pdbx_seq_one_letter_code
_entity_poly.pdbx_strand_id
1 'polypeptide(L)'
;MKLAKLDFLLRYPDHLERLLRVRGVEADLGEDPWLTGAIEQRMIRYRYGPWDPAYYGLLGALIGKGLIEPFTENNNAAYRVTDVGHQVAASLAESDSWRPVRERARLLRRHLDLAGATLKDLIYDNFPDIVEAEWGSPL
;
A
#
# COMPACT_ATOMS: atom_id res chain seq x y z
N MET A 1 9.81 7.50 0.60
CA MET A 1 8.46 6.89 0.48
C MET A 1 8.53 5.37 0.69
N LYS A 2 8.42 4.92 1.95
CA LYS A 2 8.26 3.50 2.33
C LYS A 2 6.81 3.06 2.19
N LEU A 3 5.86 3.90 2.61
CA LEU A 3 4.43 3.59 2.60
C LEU A 3 3.90 3.26 1.20
N ALA A 4 4.24 4.05 0.17
CA ALA A 4 3.82 3.78 -1.21
C ALA A 4 4.28 2.41 -1.74
N LYS A 5 5.44 1.90 -1.28
CA LYS A 5 5.96 0.59 -1.66
C LYS A 5 5.25 -0.54 -0.93
N LEU A 6 4.94 -0.34 0.35
CA LEU A 6 4.13 -1.29 1.11
C LEU A 6 2.69 -1.35 0.58
N ASP A 7 2.11 -0.20 0.23
CA ASP A 7 0.80 -0.09 -0.42
C ASP A 7 0.78 -0.80 -1.78
N PHE A 8 1.82 -0.61 -2.60
CA PHE A 8 2.00 -1.36 -3.84
C PHE A 8 1.90 -2.88 -3.59
N LEU A 9 2.72 -3.42 -2.67
CA LEU A 9 2.70 -4.85 -2.39
C LEU A 9 1.38 -5.33 -1.76
N LEU A 10 0.67 -4.46 -1.02
CA LEU A 10 -0.64 -4.78 -0.47
C LEU A 10 -1.70 -4.93 -1.57
N ARG A 11 -1.64 -4.08 -2.61
CA ARG A 11 -2.56 -4.06 -3.75
C ARG A 11 -2.29 -5.12 -4.80
N TYR A 12 -1.05 -5.61 -4.92
CA TYR A 12 -0.68 -6.63 -5.91
C TYR A 12 -0.16 -7.88 -5.19
N PRO A 13 -1.05 -8.80 -4.76
CA PRO A 13 -0.69 -9.95 -3.94
C PRO A 13 0.35 -10.86 -4.62
N ASP A 14 0.29 -11.06 -5.94
CA ASP A 14 1.27 -11.88 -6.66
C ASP A 14 2.71 -11.37 -6.48
N HIS A 15 2.87 -10.03 -6.40
CA HIS A 15 4.17 -9.41 -6.16
C HIS A 15 4.60 -9.59 -4.70
N LEU A 16 3.66 -9.48 -3.75
CA LEU A 16 3.93 -9.78 -2.35
C LEU A 16 4.35 -11.25 -2.16
N GLU A 17 3.63 -12.20 -2.77
CA GLU A 17 3.93 -13.62 -2.70
C GLU A 17 5.33 -13.92 -3.25
N ARG A 18 5.65 -13.38 -4.44
CA ARG A 18 6.99 -13.54 -5.03
C ARG A 18 8.10 -13.01 -4.12
N LEU A 19 7.92 -11.85 -3.49
CA LEU A 19 8.92 -11.33 -2.53
C LEU A 19 9.00 -12.15 -1.25
N LEU A 20 7.88 -12.66 -0.74
CA LEU A 20 7.90 -13.54 0.43
C LEU A 20 8.67 -14.82 0.12
N ARG A 21 8.48 -15.41 -1.07
CA ARG A 21 9.22 -16.59 -1.53
C ARG A 21 10.71 -16.35 -1.64
N VAL A 22 11.14 -15.20 -2.17
CA VAL A 22 12.56 -14.78 -2.19
C VAL A 22 13.15 -14.70 -0.78
N ARG A 23 12.32 -14.42 0.23
CA ARG A 23 12.70 -14.41 1.65
C ARG A 23 12.50 -15.75 2.36
N GLY A 24 12.19 -16.82 1.63
CA GLY A 24 11.98 -18.17 2.17
C GLY A 24 10.66 -18.34 2.93
N VAL A 25 9.66 -17.51 2.65
CA VAL A 25 8.33 -17.55 3.26
C VAL A 25 7.30 -17.95 2.22
N GLU A 26 6.69 -19.12 2.39
CA GLU A 26 5.53 -19.52 1.61
C GLU A 26 4.26 -18.98 2.28
N ALA A 27 3.43 -18.27 1.51
CA ALA A 27 2.16 -17.72 2.00
C ALA A 27 1.13 -17.76 0.86
N ASP A 28 0.00 -18.39 1.10
CA ASP A 28 -1.17 -18.28 0.23
C ASP A 28 -1.91 -16.98 0.59
N LEU A 29 -1.89 -16.02 -0.35
CA LEU A 29 -2.50 -14.69 -0.16
C LEU A 29 -3.95 -14.63 -0.66
N GLY A 30 -4.48 -15.75 -1.16
CA GLY A 30 -5.81 -15.89 -1.76
C GLY A 30 -6.01 -15.02 -3.01
N GLU A 31 -7.12 -15.26 -3.71
CA GLU A 31 -7.57 -14.38 -4.79
C GLU A 31 -7.90 -12.98 -4.24
N ASP A 32 -7.59 -11.94 -5.00
CA ASP A 32 -8.03 -10.60 -4.67
C ASP A 32 -9.41 -10.34 -5.30
N PRO A 33 -10.48 -10.22 -4.49
CA PRO A 33 -11.81 -9.94 -5.00
C PRO A 33 -11.89 -8.57 -5.72
N TRP A 34 -10.92 -7.67 -5.49
CA TRP A 34 -10.81 -6.37 -6.12
C TRP A 34 -9.97 -6.38 -7.40
N LEU A 35 -9.19 -7.45 -7.69
CA LEU A 35 -8.44 -7.61 -8.94
C LEU A 35 -9.13 -8.56 -9.93
N THR A 36 -10.10 -9.35 -9.49
CA THR A 36 -10.90 -10.21 -10.36
C THR A 36 -11.94 -9.39 -11.14
N GLY A 37 -11.57 -8.95 -12.35
CA GLY A 37 -12.54 -8.79 -13.45
C GLY A 37 -13.01 -7.38 -13.82
N ALA A 38 -12.49 -6.29 -13.25
CA ALA A 38 -12.83 -4.94 -13.70
C ALA A 38 -11.63 -4.24 -14.35
N ILE A 39 -11.94 -3.25 -15.17
CA ILE A 39 -11.11 -2.28 -15.93
C ILE A 39 -9.89 -1.69 -15.15
N GLU A 40 -9.73 -2.04 -13.88
CA GLU A 40 -8.72 -1.62 -12.90
C GLU A 40 -7.38 -2.37 -12.98
N GLN A 41 -7.19 -3.26 -13.97
CA GLN A 41 -5.93 -3.99 -14.21
C GLN A 41 -4.74 -3.11 -14.62
N ARG A 42 -4.91 -1.78 -14.78
CA ARG A 42 -3.78 -0.88 -15.05
C ARG A 42 -3.04 -0.62 -13.76
N MET A 43 -1.82 -1.15 -13.67
CA MET A 43 -0.96 -0.97 -12.52
C MET A 43 -0.61 0.50 -12.31
N ILE A 44 -1.36 1.22 -11.46
CA ILE A 44 -1.02 2.61 -11.13
C ILE A 44 -0.01 2.60 -9.97
N ARG A 45 1.27 2.83 -10.32
CA ARG A 45 2.41 2.95 -9.39
C ARG A 45 2.18 3.95 -8.25
N TYR A 46 1.31 4.94 -8.46
CA TYR A 46 1.03 6.04 -7.53
C TYR A 46 -0.46 6.25 -7.22
N ARG A 47 -1.32 5.23 -7.27
CA ARG A 47 -2.72 5.42 -6.83
C ARG A 47 -2.72 5.92 -5.38
N TYR A 48 -3.35 7.06 -5.14
CA TYR A 48 -3.28 7.80 -3.87
C TYR A 48 -1.87 8.29 -3.45
N GLY A 49 -0.97 8.51 -4.42
CA GLY A 49 0.26 9.31 -4.23
C GLY A 49 0.06 10.75 -4.67
N PRO A 50 1.01 11.67 -4.42
CA PRO A 50 0.87 13.11 -4.72
C PRO A 50 0.65 13.45 -6.20
N TRP A 51 0.83 12.47 -7.11
CA TRP A 51 0.62 12.58 -8.55
C TRP A 51 -0.78 12.12 -9.00
N ASP A 52 -1.57 11.55 -8.08
CA ASP A 52 -2.97 11.20 -8.31
C ASP A 52 -3.85 12.46 -8.11
N PRO A 53 -4.67 12.87 -9.10
CA PRO A 53 -5.56 14.03 -8.95
C PRO A 53 -6.49 13.95 -7.73
N ALA A 54 -6.82 12.73 -7.28
CA ALA A 54 -7.66 12.51 -6.10
C ALA A 54 -6.92 12.65 -4.77
N TYR A 55 -5.58 12.71 -4.76
CA TYR A 55 -4.75 12.63 -3.55
C TYR A 55 -5.12 13.65 -2.48
N TYR A 56 -5.08 14.94 -2.83
CA TYR A 56 -5.37 16.00 -1.87
C TYR A 56 -6.85 16.03 -1.47
N GLY A 57 -7.74 15.62 -2.36
CA GLY A 57 -9.16 15.46 -2.05
C GLY A 57 -9.39 14.37 -0.99
N LEU A 58 -8.72 13.23 -1.14
CA LEU A 58 -8.78 12.13 -0.18
C LEU A 58 -8.19 12.54 1.17
N LEU A 59 -7.03 13.20 1.19
CA LEU A 59 -6.44 13.71 2.43
C LEU A 59 -7.37 14.71 3.12
N GLY A 60 -7.95 15.65 2.36
CA GLY A 60 -8.93 16.60 2.89
C GLY A 60 -10.15 15.91 3.50
N ALA A 61 -10.66 14.86 2.86
CA ALA A 61 -11.77 14.07 3.39
C ALA A 61 -11.40 13.31 4.68
N LEU A 62 -10.20 12.74 4.76
CA LEU A 62 -9.71 12.06 5.97
C LEU A 62 -9.50 13.03 7.13
N ILE A 63 -8.96 14.22 6.85
CA ILE A 63 -8.80 15.31 7.84
C ILE A 63 -10.17 15.81 8.30
N GLY A 64 -11.09 16.08 7.37
CA GLY A 64 -12.44 16.55 7.70
C GLY A 64 -13.26 15.54 8.52
N LYS A 65 -12.93 14.25 8.41
CA LYS A 65 -13.49 13.17 9.24
C LYS A 65 -12.73 12.94 10.55
N GLY A 66 -11.64 13.67 10.80
CA GLY A 66 -10.81 13.51 12.00
C GLY A 66 -10.04 12.19 12.05
N LEU A 67 -9.85 11.50 10.92
CA LEU A 67 -9.15 10.20 10.86
C LEU A 67 -7.63 10.36 10.77
N ILE A 68 -7.18 11.46 10.19
CA ILE A 68 -5.77 11.87 10.16
C ILE A 68 -5.66 13.34 10.53
N GLU A 69 -4.47 13.74 10.95
CA GLU A 69 -4.13 15.14 11.23
C GLU A 69 -2.81 15.53 10.55
N PRO A 70 -2.69 16.76 10.04
CA PRO A 70 -1.43 17.29 9.57
C PRO A 70 -0.51 17.62 10.75
N PHE A 71 0.78 17.36 10.60
CA PHE A 71 1.81 17.81 11.53
C PHE A 71 3.09 18.15 10.77
N THR A 72 4.05 18.78 11.45
CA THR A 72 5.35 19.10 10.86
C THR A 72 6.41 18.16 11.43
N GLU A 73 7.14 17.49 10.54
CA GLU A 73 8.28 16.65 10.89
C GLU A 73 9.53 17.16 10.15
N ASN A 74 10.55 17.61 10.89
CA ASN A 74 11.79 18.13 10.30
C ASN A 74 11.56 19.18 9.21
N ASN A 75 10.65 20.14 9.47
CA ASN A 75 10.23 21.19 8.54
C ASN A 75 9.51 20.70 7.26
N ASN A 76 9.08 19.44 7.24
CA ASN A 76 8.24 18.89 6.17
C ASN A 76 6.80 18.69 6.65
N ALA A 77 5.85 18.99 5.77
CA ALA A 77 4.45 18.64 6.01
C ALA A 77 4.29 17.12 6.00
N ALA A 78 3.71 16.59 7.07
CA ALA A 78 3.46 15.17 7.29
C ALA A 78 2.04 14.96 7.81
N TYR A 79 1.61 13.70 7.82
CA TYR A 79 0.29 13.29 8.31
C TYR A 79 0.43 12.15 9.31
N ARG A 80 -0.38 12.20 10.37
CA ARG A 80 -0.46 11.15 11.39
C ARG A 80 -1.91 10.66 11.52
N VAL A 81 -2.08 9.38 11.80
CA VAL A 81 -3.39 8.78 12.10
C VAL A 81 -3.79 9.15 13.52
N THR A 82 -5.02 9.63 13.71
CA THR A 82 -5.56 9.96 15.04
C THR A 82 -6.03 8.70 15.77
N ASP A 83 -6.40 8.80 17.04
CA ASP A 83 -7.00 7.67 17.77
C ASP A 83 -8.31 7.20 17.12
N VAL A 84 -9.13 8.14 16.64
CA VAL A 84 -10.36 7.84 15.89
C VAL A 84 -10.03 7.10 14.59
N GLY A 85 -9.01 7.57 13.86
CA GLY A 85 -8.51 6.89 12.66
C GLY A 85 -8.08 5.45 12.93
N HIS A 86 -7.36 5.21 14.02
CA HIS A 86 -6.96 3.87 14.43
C HIS A 86 -8.16 2.97 14.76
N GLN A 87 -9.15 3.49 15.50
CA GLN A 87 -10.37 2.74 15.85
C GLN A 87 -11.17 2.34 14.60
N VAL A 88 -11.34 3.26 13.65
CA VAL A 88 -12.02 2.99 12.39
C VAL A 88 -11.25 1.95 11.57
N ALA A 89 -9.93 2.11 11.45
CA ALA A 89 -9.09 1.14 10.73
C ALA A 89 -9.14 -0.26 11.37
N ALA A 90 -9.13 -0.34 12.70
CA ALA A 90 -9.26 -1.61 13.43
C ALA A 90 -10.64 -2.26 13.19
N SER A 91 -11.71 -1.49 13.27
CA SER A 91 -13.08 -1.96 13.00
C SER A 91 -13.24 -2.47 11.57
N LEU A 92 -12.66 -1.76 10.59
CA LEU A 92 -12.62 -2.23 9.21
C LEU A 92 -11.85 -3.54 9.10
N ALA A 93 -10.67 -3.63 9.72
CA ALA A 93 -9.87 -4.84 9.67
C ALA A 93 -10.57 -6.06 10.27
N GLU A 94 -11.47 -5.90 11.24
CA GLU A 94 -12.27 -6.99 11.82
C GLU A 94 -13.37 -7.51 10.88
N SER A 95 -13.80 -6.71 9.90
CA SER A 95 -14.83 -7.13 8.95
C SER A 95 -14.33 -8.17 7.94
N ASP A 96 -15.20 -9.10 7.56
CA ASP A 96 -14.85 -10.18 6.63
C ASP A 96 -14.44 -9.68 5.24
N SER A 97 -15.02 -8.58 4.76
CA SER A 97 -14.68 -7.98 3.47
C SER A 97 -13.26 -7.43 3.41
N TRP A 98 -12.68 -7.08 4.57
CA TRP A 98 -11.30 -6.58 4.70
C TRP A 98 -10.30 -7.64 5.17
N ARG A 99 -10.76 -8.87 5.44
CA ARG A 99 -9.90 -9.97 5.88
C ARG A 99 -8.68 -10.18 4.97
N PRO A 100 -8.79 -10.21 3.61
CA PRO A 100 -7.62 -10.38 2.75
C PRO A 100 -6.59 -9.25 2.92
N VAL A 101 -7.05 -8.00 3.00
CA VAL A 101 -6.18 -6.82 3.21
C VAL A 101 -5.49 -6.91 4.56
N ARG A 102 -6.22 -7.28 5.62
CA ARG A 102 -5.65 -7.44 6.97
C ARG A 102 -4.54 -8.49 7.01
N GLU A 103 -4.78 -9.68 6.45
CA GLU A 103 -3.77 -10.75 6.49
C GLU A 103 -2.52 -10.38 5.67
N ARG A 104 -2.69 -9.78 4.49
CA ARG A 104 -1.57 -9.27 3.69
C ARG A 104 -0.79 -8.16 4.41
N ALA A 105 -1.48 -7.23 5.08
CA ALA A 105 -0.83 -6.18 5.88
C ALA A 105 -0.01 -6.76 7.04
N ARG A 106 -0.49 -7.83 7.68
CA ARG A 106 0.27 -8.56 8.72
C ARG A 106 1.53 -9.20 8.17
N LEU A 107 1.46 -9.83 7.00
CA LEU A 107 2.62 -10.42 6.33
C LEU A 107 3.65 -9.36 5.93
N LEU A 108 3.19 -8.25 5.35
CA LEU A 108 4.04 -7.08 5.06
C LEU A 108 4.75 -6.59 6.32
N ARG A 109 4.02 -6.37 7.41
CA ARG A 109 4.59 -5.89 8.68
C ARG A 109 5.60 -6.86 9.28
N ARG A 110 5.39 -8.16 9.12
CA ARG A 110 6.24 -9.22 9.69
C ARG A 110 7.52 -9.43 8.88
N HIS A 111 7.42 -9.42 7.55
CA HIS A 111 8.52 -9.86 6.67
C HIS A 111 9.17 -8.73 5.87
N LEU A 112 8.51 -7.57 5.75
CA LEU A 112 8.91 -6.47 4.88
C LEU A 112 8.91 -5.11 5.59
N ASP A 113 8.98 -5.09 6.93
CA ASP A 113 9.23 -3.87 7.72
C ASP A 113 10.71 -3.43 7.63
N LEU A 114 11.16 -3.17 6.41
CA LEU A 114 12.52 -2.80 6.08
C LEU A 114 12.68 -1.27 6.03
N ALA A 115 13.93 -0.80 6.03
CA ALA A 115 14.22 0.59 5.73
C ALA A 115 13.76 0.94 4.30
N GLY A 116 13.38 2.20 4.07
CA GLY A 116 12.81 2.63 2.79
C GLY A 116 13.75 2.41 1.58
N ALA A 117 15.06 2.52 1.78
CA ALA A 117 16.07 2.24 0.75
C ALA A 117 16.16 0.73 0.46
N THR A 118 16.30 -0.09 1.49
CA THR A 118 16.35 -1.55 1.37
C THR A 118 15.08 -2.12 0.71
N LEU A 119 13.89 -1.62 1.06
CA LEU A 119 12.65 -2.04 0.44
C LEU A 119 12.58 -1.62 -1.04
N LYS A 120 13.13 -0.44 -1.37
CA LYS A 120 13.20 0.05 -2.76
C LYS A 120 14.07 -0.89 -3.59
N ASP A 121 15.29 -1.16 -3.13
CA ASP A 121 16.26 -1.99 -3.84
C ASP A 121 15.69 -3.41 -4.02
N LEU A 122 15.13 -4.00 -2.95
CA LEU A 122 14.48 -5.31 -3.01
C LEU A 122 13.37 -5.40 -4.08
N ILE A 123 12.51 -4.38 -4.17
CA ILE A 123 11.45 -4.35 -5.20
C ILE A 123 12.06 -4.21 -6.59
N TYR A 124 13.03 -3.31 -6.78
CA TYR A 124 13.60 -3.05 -8.09
C TYR A 124 14.41 -4.24 -8.63
N ASP A 125 15.13 -4.95 -7.77
CA ASP A 125 15.90 -6.14 -8.13
C ASP A 125 15.01 -7.31 -8.55
N ASN A 126 13.76 -7.38 -8.05
CA ASN A 126 12.83 -8.48 -8.32
C ASN A 126 11.77 -8.13 -9.38
N PHE A 127 11.54 -6.84 -9.64
CA PHE A 127 10.53 -6.35 -10.57
C PHE A 127 11.09 -5.21 -11.43
N PRO A 128 12.02 -5.50 -12.36
CA PRO A 128 12.63 -4.49 -13.21
C PRO A 128 11.58 -3.75 -14.06
N ASP A 129 10.54 -4.45 -14.52
CA ASP A 129 9.47 -3.89 -15.35
C ASP A 129 8.72 -2.74 -14.65
N ILE A 130 8.57 -2.82 -13.32
CA ILE A 130 7.92 -1.77 -12.51
C ILE A 130 8.74 -0.48 -12.48
N VAL A 131 10.06 -0.58 -12.65
CA VAL A 131 10.96 0.58 -12.65
C VAL A 131 10.70 1.46 -13.87
N GLU A 132 10.40 0.85 -15.01
CA GLU A 132 10.20 1.49 -16.31
C GLU A 132 8.75 1.97 -16.53
N ALA A 133 7.80 1.55 -15.69
CA ALA A 133 6.40 1.93 -15.81
C ALA A 133 6.16 3.45 -15.63
N GLU A 134 5.69 4.10 -16.69
CA GLU A 134 5.17 5.47 -16.67
C GLU A 134 3.72 5.56 -16.15
N TRP A 135 3.35 6.73 -15.63
CA TRP A 135 2.00 6.98 -15.12
C TRP A 135 0.94 6.78 -16.23
N GLY A 136 0.01 5.86 -16.01
CA GLY A 136 -1.12 5.59 -16.93
C GLY A 136 -0.85 4.54 -18.01
N SER A 137 0.39 4.05 -18.13
CA SER A 137 0.77 3.00 -19.08
C SER A 137 0.53 1.60 -18.50
N PRO A 138 -0.03 0.66 -19.27
CA PRO A 138 -0.07 -0.74 -18.88
C PRO A 138 1.37 -1.30 -18.82
N LEU A 139 1.60 -2.23 -17.88
CA LEU A 139 2.76 -3.12 -17.89
C LEU A 139 2.48 -4.30 -18.82
#